data_AF-A0AAQ3ET16-F1
#
_entry.id   AF-A0AAQ3ET16-F1
#
_cell.length_a   1.000
_cell.length_b   1.000
_cell.length_c   1.000
_cell.angle_alpha   90.00
_cell.angle_beta   90.00
_cell.angle_gamma   90.00
#
_symmetry.space_group_name_H-M   'P 1'
#
loop_
_entity.id
_entity.type
_entity.pdbx_description
1 polymer ?
#
loop_
_entity_poly.entity_id
_entity_poly.type
_entity_poly.pdbx_seq_one_letter_code
_entity_poly.pdbx_strand_id
1 'polypeptide(L)'
;MIAPANLFLLVKAPEDIHFTALAATFGQTLRLLGLSVSLLLPAFFVAILSYHQDQLPYYLLATLGINRLGIPFDVAVEMFIALLFLEILREAGIRLPSAVGSTVTVVGGLILGDAAIRAGFLSPGIVVIGAITQIFGSTLSSLSLAGTISTLRFFLFILSATLGIYGFFLGLFIVLSHLASLRSCGLPYLAPISPPFKDLANALFRLPWPWRNTRPDMLKTRQGDRHK
;
A
#
# COMPACT_ATOMS: atom_id res chain seq x y z
N MET A 1 -14.43 17.38 -5.65
CA MET A 1 -14.75 17.28 -7.09
C MET A 1 -14.33 15.89 -7.57
N ILE A 2 -15.28 15.07 -8.04
CA ILE A 2 -15.02 13.73 -8.60
C ILE A 2 -14.84 13.93 -10.11
N ALA A 3 -13.62 14.30 -10.50
CA ALA A 3 -13.15 14.19 -11.89
C ALA A 3 -12.76 12.71 -12.15
N PRO A 4 -12.55 12.25 -13.40
CA PRO A 4 -12.24 10.84 -13.68
C PRO A 4 -11.04 10.38 -12.84
N ALA A 5 -11.31 9.47 -11.91
CA ALA A 5 -10.37 9.02 -10.91
C ALA A 5 -9.80 7.68 -11.37
N ASN A 6 -8.64 7.72 -11.99
CA ASN A 6 -7.85 6.57 -12.39
C ASN A 6 -6.76 6.33 -11.33
N LEU A 7 -6.42 5.08 -11.01
CA LEU A 7 -5.41 4.74 -9.99
C LEU A 7 -4.11 5.55 -10.19
N PHE A 8 -3.61 5.65 -11.41
CA PHE A 8 -2.40 6.41 -11.73
C PHE A 8 -2.53 7.93 -11.54
N LEU A 9 -3.75 8.47 -11.58
CA LEU A 9 -4.01 9.87 -11.27
C LEU A 9 -4.08 10.09 -9.76
N LEU A 10 -4.63 9.14 -8.99
CA LEU A 10 -4.69 9.23 -7.53
C LEU A 10 -3.33 9.07 -6.84
N VAL A 11 -2.39 8.35 -7.47
CA VAL A 11 -1.00 8.19 -6.99
C VAL A 11 -0.14 9.44 -7.25
N LYS A 12 -0.54 10.30 -8.21
CA LYS A 12 0.17 11.55 -8.50
C LYS A 12 -0.17 12.59 -7.44
N ALA A 13 0.86 13.19 -6.84
CA ALA A 13 0.67 14.27 -5.89
C ALA A 13 0.61 15.61 -6.64
N PRO A 14 -0.19 16.58 -6.17
CA PRO A 14 -0.24 17.93 -6.75
C PRO A 14 1.13 18.64 -6.66
N GLU A 15 1.93 18.28 -5.65
CA GLU A 15 3.25 18.84 -5.36
C GLU A 15 4.31 18.46 -6.42
N ASP A 16 4.09 17.34 -7.14
CA ASP A 16 5.03 16.83 -8.15
C ASP A 16 5.23 17.82 -9.30
N ILE A 17 4.35 18.82 -9.46
CA ILE A 17 4.43 19.84 -10.51
C ILE A 17 5.68 20.72 -10.32
N HIS A 18 6.06 20.98 -9.07
CA HIS A 18 7.12 21.92 -8.70
C HIS A 18 8.53 21.31 -8.75
N PHE A 19 8.64 19.99 -8.84
CA PHE A 19 9.92 19.28 -8.86
C PHE A 19 10.45 19.04 -10.28
N THR A 20 11.76 18.79 -10.38
CA THR A 20 12.39 18.33 -11.63
C THR A 20 11.80 16.99 -12.08
N ALA A 21 11.87 16.70 -13.39
CA ALA A 21 11.33 15.47 -13.95
C ALA A 21 11.90 14.20 -13.28
N LEU A 22 13.19 14.21 -12.91
CA LEU A 22 13.85 13.10 -12.22
C LEU A 22 13.31 12.92 -10.80
N ALA A 23 13.25 13.99 -10.00
CA ALA A 23 12.74 13.92 -8.63
C ALA A 23 11.26 13.53 -8.55
N ALA A 24 10.43 14.07 -9.45
CA ALA A 24 9.02 13.72 -9.54
C ALA A 24 8.81 12.24 -9.94
N THR A 25 9.63 11.73 -10.85
CA THR A 25 9.59 10.33 -11.29
C THR A 25 10.01 9.39 -10.17
N PHE A 26 11.07 9.72 -9.44
CA PHE A 26 11.51 8.94 -8.28
C PHE A 26 10.42 8.86 -7.20
N GLY A 27 9.78 9.98 -6.87
CA GLY A 27 8.65 10.01 -5.93
C GLY A 27 7.46 9.16 -6.38
N GLN A 28 7.14 9.16 -7.67
CA GLN A 28 6.06 8.33 -8.24
C GLN A 28 6.36 6.84 -8.11
N THR A 29 7.60 6.40 -8.40
CA THR A 29 8.02 5.01 -8.22
C THR A 29 7.92 4.57 -6.77
N LEU A 30 8.35 5.42 -5.82
CA LEU A 30 8.22 5.12 -4.39
C LEU A 30 6.77 4.97 -3.95
N ARG A 31 5.84 5.79 -4.45
CA ARG A 31 4.41 5.65 -4.14
C ARG A 31 3.81 4.39 -4.74
N LEU A 32 4.22 3.98 -5.94
CA LEU A 32 3.79 2.72 -6.56
C LEU A 32 4.27 1.51 -5.76
N LEU A 33 5.54 1.53 -5.34
CA LEU A 33 6.11 0.54 -4.44
C LEU A 33 5.39 0.54 -3.09
N GLY A 34 5.10 1.72 -2.54
CA GLY A 34 4.39 1.87 -1.28
C GLY A 34 2.99 1.30 -1.32
N LEU A 35 2.23 1.54 -2.41
CA LEU A 35 0.92 0.93 -2.62
C LEU A 35 1.02 -0.60 -2.61
N SER A 36 1.99 -1.15 -3.35
CA SER A 36 2.17 -2.60 -3.50
C SER A 36 2.59 -3.27 -2.19
N VAL A 37 3.62 -2.72 -1.52
CA VAL A 37 4.15 -3.27 -0.26
C VAL A 37 3.12 -3.13 0.86
N SER A 38 2.48 -1.96 0.98
CA SER A 38 1.50 -1.71 2.04
C SER A 38 0.27 -2.62 1.94
N LEU A 39 -0.08 -3.08 0.74
CA LEU A 39 -1.20 -3.97 0.52
C LEU A 39 -0.80 -5.46 0.71
N LEU A 40 0.32 -5.86 0.12
CA LEU A 40 0.69 -7.28 -0.02
C LEU A 40 1.51 -7.83 1.15
N LEU A 41 2.39 -7.01 1.74
CA LEU A 41 3.36 -7.46 2.73
C LEU A 41 2.72 -8.16 3.96
N PRO A 42 1.70 -7.61 4.63
CA PRO A 42 1.15 -8.24 5.83
C PRO A 42 0.45 -9.56 5.53
N ALA A 43 -0.31 -9.64 4.42
CA ALA A 43 -0.96 -10.88 4.01
C ALA A 43 0.08 -11.95 3.66
N PHE A 44 1.06 -11.62 2.82
CA PHE A 44 2.13 -12.53 2.42
C PHE A 44 2.94 -13.04 3.61
N PHE A 45 3.29 -12.16 4.56
CA PHE A 45 4.06 -12.53 5.74
C PHE A 45 3.34 -13.57 6.60
N VAL A 46 2.03 -13.37 6.85
CA VAL A 46 1.23 -14.34 7.61
C VAL A 46 1.03 -15.65 6.86
N ALA A 47 0.80 -15.61 5.54
CA ALA A 47 0.72 -16.83 4.72
C ALA A 47 1.95 -17.73 4.87
N ILE A 48 3.15 -17.14 4.82
CA ILE A 48 4.40 -17.90 4.92
C ILE A 48 4.62 -18.37 6.35
N LEU A 49 4.56 -17.47 7.33
CA LEU A 49 4.96 -17.80 8.69
C LEU A 49 3.97 -18.75 9.40
N SER A 50 2.68 -18.74 9.02
CA SER A 50 1.69 -19.68 9.57
C SER A 50 1.64 -21.02 8.84
N TYR A 51 1.83 -21.06 7.51
CA TYR A 51 1.56 -22.27 6.72
C TYR A 51 2.76 -22.86 5.98
N HIS A 52 3.76 -22.06 5.64
CA HIS A 52 4.90 -22.47 4.79
C HIS A 52 6.24 -22.04 5.39
N GLN A 53 6.48 -22.41 6.64
CA GLN A 53 7.70 -22.04 7.36
C GLN A 53 8.95 -22.56 6.64
N ASP A 54 8.89 -23.75 6.03
CA ASP A 54 10.01 -24.39 5.33
C ASP A 54 10.54 -23.60 4.12
N GLN A 55 9.80 -22.61 3.63
CA GLN A 55 10.26 -21.75 2.53
C GLN A 55 11.19 -20.62 2.97
N LEU A 56 11.32 -20.38 4.27
CA LEU A 56 12.19 -19.33 4.81
C LEU A 56 13.61 -19.86 5.05
N PRO A 57 14.65 -19.03 4.81
CA PRO A 57 16.02 -19.39 5.18
C PRO A 57 16.11 -19.74 6.67
N TYR A 58 16.83 -20.82 6.99
CA TYR A 58 16.90 -21.35 8.35
C TYR A 58 17.31 -20.31 9.41
N TYR A 59 18.27 -19.45 9.08
CA TYR A 59 18.69 -18.37 9.98
C TYR A 59 17.55 -17.41 10.34
N LEU A 60 16.69 -17.09 9.38
CA LEU A 60 15.57 -16.17 9.56
C LEU A 60 14.46 -16.81 10.41
N LEU A 61 14.16 -18.09 10.17
CA LEU A 61 13.25 -18.88 11.01
C LEU A 61 13.76 -18.98 12.45
N ALA A 62 15.06 -19.27 12.64
CA ALA A 62 15.64 -19.40 13.96
C ALA A 62 15.52 -18.09 14.76
N THR A 63 15.82 -16.94 14.13
CA THR A 63 15.64 -15.64 14.76
C THR A 63 14.18 -15.33 15.07
N LEU A 64 13.25 -15.59 14.14
CA LEU A 64 11.82 -15.38 14.38
C LEU A 64 11.27 -16.31 15.47
N GLY A 65 11.73 -17.56 15.52
CA GLY A 65 11.35 -18.53 16.54
C GLY A 65 11.79 -18.10 17.95
N ILE A 66 13.04 -17.66 18.10
CA ILE A 66 13.56 -17.14 19.38
C ILE A 66 12.77 -15.90 19.82
N ASN A 67 12.47 -14.99 18.88
CA ASN A 67 11.71 -13.77 19.15
C ASN A 67 10.22 -14.01 19.49
N ARG A 68 9.75 -15.25 19.36
CA ARG A 68 8.38 -15.65 19.73
C ARG A 68 8.31 -16.47 21.01
N LEU A 69 9.45 -16.71 21.67
CA LEU A 69 9.46 -17.39 22.97
C LEU A 69 8.68 -16.58 24.00
N GLY A 70 7.64 -17.19 24.58
CA GLY A 70 6.80 -16.56 25.60
C GLY A 70 5.57 -15.81 25.07
N ILE A 71 5.33 -15.80 23.76
CA ILE A 71 4.14 -15.20 23.17
C ILE A 71 3.04 -16.26 23.02
N PRO A 72 1.86 -16.08 23.64
CA PRO A 72 0.79 -17.08 23.63
C PRO A 72 -0.09 -17.03 22.37
N PHE A 73 0.09 -16.01 21.52
CA PHE A 73 -0.74 -15.78 20.34
C PHE A 73 -0.16 -16.43 19.08
N ASP A 74 -1.05 -16.85 18.19
CA ASP A 74 -0.65 -17.24 16.84
C ASP A 74 -0.32 -16.00 15.97
N VAL A 75 0.49 -16.20 14.94
CA VAL A 75 0.98 -15.18 14.00
C VAL A 75 -0.17 -14.35 13.43
N ALA A 76 -1.29 -15.00 13.09
CA ALA A 76 -2.45 -14.31 12.56
C ALA A 76 -3.04 -13.32 13.59
N VAL A 77 -3.16 -13.74 14.85
CA VAL A 77 -3.69 -12.88 15.91
C VAL A 77 -2.73 -11.74 16.23
N GLU A 78 -1.42 -12.03 16.34
CA GLU A 78 -0.38 -11.01 16.52
C GLU A 78 -0.46 -9.93 15.42
N MET A 79 -0.50 -10.36 14.14
CA MET A 79 -0.56 -9.43 13.01
C MET A 79 -1.87 -8.63 12.99
N PHE A 80 -3.01 -9.26 13.30
CA PHE A 80 -4.28 -8.55 13.35
C PHE A 80 -4.27 -7.42 14.38
N ILE A 81 -3.75 -7.69 15.59
CA ILE A 81 -3.60 -6.70 16.66
C ILE A 81 -2.66 -5.57 16.20
N ALA A 82 -1.52 -5.91 15.60
CA ALA A 82 -0.56 -4.92 15.13
C ALA A 82 -1.15 -4.01 14.04
N LEU A 83 -1.85 -4.59 13.05
CA LEU A 83 -2.50 -3.84 11.97
C LEU A 83 -3.61 -2.94 12.52
N LEU A 84 -4.44 -3.46 13.45
CA LEU A 84 -5.51 -2.69 14.08
C LEU A 84 -4.96 -1.49 14.84
N PHE A 85 -3.91 -1.68 15.64
CA PHE A 85 -3.28 -0.60 16.39
C PHE A 85 -2.69 0.47 15.47
N LEU A 86 -1.97 0.08 14.43
CA LEU A 86 -1.38 1.02 13.48
C LEU A 86 -2.45 1.80 12.71
N GLU A 87 -3.58 1.17 12.39
CA GLU A 87 -4.69 1.84 11.72
C GLU A 87 -5.40 2.84 12.65
N ILE A 88 -5.64 2.47 13.91
CA ILE A 88 -6.21 3.37 14.92
C ILE A 88 -5.30 4.59 15.12
N LEU A 89 -3.98 4.38 15.24
CA LEU A 89 -3.01 5.47 15.39
C LEU A 89 -3.03 6.41 14.19
N ARG A 90 -3.11 5.86 12.97
CA ARG A 90 -3.21 6.66 11.74
C ARG A 90 -4.52 7.44 11.68
N GLU A 91 -5.64 6.81 12.00
CA GLU A 91 -6.97 7.45 11.99
C GLU A 91 -7.08 8.55 13.06
N ALA A 92 -6.47 8.34 14.22
CA ALA A 92 -6.35 9.37 15.25
C ALA A 92 -5.45 10.53 14.78
N GLY A 93 -4.32 10.22 14.15
CA GLY A 93 -3.36 11.20 13.63
C GLY A 93 -3.97 12.15 12.59
N ILE A 94 -4.82 11.67 11.70
CA ILE A 94 -5.47 12.50 10.67
C ILE A 94 -6.62 13.37 11.21
N ARG A 95 -7.21 13.01 12.36
CA ARG A 95 -8.34 13.74 12.97
C ARG A 95 -7.89 14.85 13.91
N LEU A 96 -6.68 14.72 14.46
CA LEU A 96 -6.09 15.73 15.33
C LEU A 96 -5.48 16.88 14.51
N PRO A 97 -5.42 18.11 15.06
CA PRO A 97 -4.68 19.20 14.45
C PRO A 97 -3.21 18.82 14.24
N SER A 98 -2.60 19.26 13.14
CA SER A 98 -1.24 18.85 12.72
C SER A 98 -0.16 19.03 13.79
N ALA A 99 -0.29 20.03 14.67
CA ALA A 99 0.63 20.28 15.78
C ALA A 99 0.61 19.18 16.87
N VAL A 100 -0.51 18.47 17.02
CA VAL A 100 -0.71 17.43 18.04
C VAL A 100 -0.75 16.04 17.42
N GLY A 101 -1.31 15.90 16.21
CA GLY A 101 -1.47 14.61 15.53
C GLY A 101 -0.16 13.89 15.23
N SER A 102 0.88 14.62 14.83
CA SER A 102 2.21 14.04 14.59
C SER A 102 2.85 13.52 15.87
N THR A 103 2.79 14.31 16.95
CA THR A 103 3.31 13.93 18.28
C THR A 103 2.57 12.70 18.82
N VAL A 104 1.24 12.68 18.76
CA VAL A 104 0.44 11.55 19.24
C VAL A 104 0.73 10.28 18.45
N THR A 105 0.89 10.38 17.12
CA THR A 105 1.18 9.21 16.28
C THR A 105 2.57 8.63 16.56
N VAL A 106 3.59 9.49 16.72
CA VAL A 106 4.97 9.06 16.99
C VAL A 106 5.10 8.49 18.39
N VAL A 107 4.65 9.22 19.40
CA VAL A 107 4.73 8.80 20.81
C VAL A 107 3.85 7.58 21.05
N GLY A 108 2.63 7.57 20.51
CA GLY A 108 1.71 6.44 20.59
C GLY A 108 2.27 5.19 19.92
N GLY A 109 2.85 5.31 18.71
CA GLY A 109 3.46 4.18 18.02
C GLY A 109 4.65 3.57 18.77
N LEU A 110 5.54 4.42 19.31
CA LEU A 110 6.74 3.95 20.02
C LEU A 110 6.40 3.33 21.38
N ILE A 111 5.58 4.01 22.19
CA ILE A 111 5.22 3.53 23.53
C ILE A 111 4.36 2.26 23.42
N LEU A 112 3.34 2.26 22.55
CA LEU A 112 2.47 1.10 22.39
C LEU A 112 3.23 -0.09 21.79
N GLY A 113 4.14 0.16 20.84
CA GLY A 113 4.99 -0.87 20.26
C GLY A 113 5.93 -1.51 21.28
N ASP A 114 6.68 -0.71 22.03
CA ASP A 114 7.60 -1.22 23.06
C ASP A 114 6.84 -1.93 24.20
N ALA A 115 5.72 -1.35 24.66
CA ALA A 115 4.87 -1.97 25.67
C ALA A 115 4.28 -3.29 25.20
N ALA A 116 3.81 -3.38 23.94
CA ALA A 116 3.25 -4.61 23.39
C ALA A 116 4.29 -5.74 23.26
N ILE A 117 5.54 -5.40 22.91
CA ILE A 117 6.65 -6.35 22.87
C ILE A 117 6.99 -6.83 24.28
N ARG A 118 7.16 -5.92 25.25
CA ARG A 118 7.50 -6.26 26.64
C ARG A 118 6.40 -7.04 27.36
N ALA A 119 5.14 -6.76 27.04
CA ALA A 119 4.00 -7.49 27.58
C ALA A 119 3.82 -8.89 26.96
N GLY A 120 4.62 -9.24 25.94
CA GLY A 120 4.50 -10.51 25.23
C GLY A 120 3.25 -10.62 24.35
N PHE A 121 2.63 -9.48 23.98
CA PHE A 121 1.48 -9.45 23.08
C PHE A 121 1.88 -9.58 21.61
N LEU A 122 3.03 -8.98 21.24
CA LEU A 122 3.50 -8.92 19.85
C LEU A 122 4.97 -9.31 19.76
N SER A 123 5.34 -10.10 18.77
CA SER A 123 6.74 -10.35 18.48
C SER A 123 7.39 -9.14 17.80
N PRO A 124 8.68 -8.86 18.06
CA PRO A 124 9.42 -7.79 17.38
C PRO A 124 9.32 -7.87 15.86
N GLY A 125 9.32 -9.08 15.29
CA GLY A 125 9.20 -9.29 13.85
C GLY A 125 7.87 -8.80 13.28
N ILE A 126 6.75 -9.10 13.96
CA ILE A 126 5.41 -8.65 13.53
C ILE A 126 5.29 -7.13 13.62
N VAL A 127 5.82 -6.52 14.69
CA VAL A 127 5.82 -5.06 14.85
C VAL A 127 6.60 -4.38 13.72
N VAL A 128 7.76 -4.91 13.34
CA VAL A 128 8.56 -4.38 12.21
C VAL A 128 7.78 -4.47 10.89
N ILE A 129 7.17 -5.61 10.59
CA ILE A 129 6.37 -5.78 9.36
C ILE A 129 5.18 -4.82 9.34
N GLY A 130 4.48 -4.66 10.48
CA GLY A 130 3.41 -3.68 10.63
C GLY A 130 3.90 -2.25 10.38
N ALA A 131 5.01 -1.85 11.00
CA ALA A 131 5.58 -0.52 10.84
C ALA A 131 5.97 -0.22 9.38
N ILE A 132 6.64 -1.16 8.72
CA ILE A 132 6.99 -1.05 7.28
C ILE A 132 5.74 -0.86 6.44
N THR A 133 4.71 -1.70 6.67
CA THR A 133 3.42 -1.62 5.97
C THR A 133 2.78 -0.25 6.10
N GLN A 134 2.85 0.34 7.30
CA GLN A 134 2.25 1.65 7.58
C GLN A 134 3.06 2.82 7.02
N ILE A 135 4.39 2.75 7.04
CA ILE A 135 5.29 3.75 6.42
C ILE A 135 5.06 3.80 4.91
N PHE A 136 4.96 2.64 4.26
CA PHE A 136 4.64 2.59 2.83
C PHE A 136 3.22 3.07 2.54
N GLY A 137 2.26 2.78 3.44
CA GLY A 137 0.89 3.26 3.33
C GLY A 137 0.74 4.78 3.48
N SER A 138 1.60 5.43 4.28
CA SER A 138 1.59 6.88 4.46
C SER A 138 2.18 7.66 3.28
N THR A 139 2.84 6.97 2.34
CA THR A 139 3.34 7.61 1.11
C THR A 139 2.21 7.96 0.14
N LEU A 140 1.01 7.42 0.34
CA LEU A 140 -0.17 7.66 -0.50
C LEU A 140 -0.70 9.09 -0.30
N SER A 141 -0.72 9.88 -1.39
CA SER A 141 -1.10 11.30 -1.36
C SER A 141 -2.61 11.54 -1.21
N SER A 142 -3.45 10.57 -1.56
CA SER A 142 -4.91 10.70 -1.49
C SER A 142 -5.49 9.93 -0.30
N LEU A 143 -6.19 10.66 0.58
CA LEU A 143 -6.79 10.08 1.79
C LEU A 143 -7.82 8.99 1.46
N SER A 144 -8.62 9.20 0.40
CA SER A 144 -9.58 8.21 -0.09
C SER A 144 -8.92 6.91 -0.53
N LEU A 145 -7.83 7.00 -1.31
CA LEU A 145 -7.07 5.83 -1.76
C LEU A 145 -6.43 5.11 -0.57
N ALA A 146 -5.83 5.85 0.36
CA ALA A 146 -5.22 5.27 1.55
C ALA A 146 -6.25 4.51 2.41
N GLY A 147 -7.47 5.03 2.55
CA GLY A 147 -8.59 4.31 3.18
C GLY A 147 -8.97 3.03 2.43
N THR A 148 -9.13 3.10 1.10
CA THR A 148 -9.45 1.93 0.27
C THR A 148 -8.37 0.85 0.35
N ILE A 149 -7.09 1.22 0.29
CA ILE A 149 -5.97 0.29 0.41
C ILE A 149 -5.94 -0.36 1.80
N SER A 150 -6.23 0.40 2.87
CA SER A 150 -6.32 -0.19 4.21
C SER A 150 -7.44 -1.23 4.30
N THR A 151 -8.63 -0.93 3.76
CA THR A 151 -9.74 -1.91 3.71
C THR A 151 -9.37 -3.17 2.91
N LEU A 152 -8.74 -3.00 1.74
CA LEU A 152 -8.27 -4.12 0.91
C LEU A 152 -7.16 -4.92 1.61
N ARG A 153 -6.30 -4.28 2.40
CA ARG A 153 -5.25 -4.93 3.19
C ARG A 153 -5.87 -5.88 4.22
N PHE A 154 -6.87 -5.43 4.97
CA PHE A 154 -7.59 -6.30 5.91
C PHE A 154 -8.30 -7.45 5.20
N PHE A 155 -8.91 -7.20 4.05
CA PHE A 155 -9.52 -8.26 3.24
C PHE A 155 -8.51 -9.33 2.82
N LEU A 156 -7.39 -8.93 2.21
CA LEU A 156 -6.32 -9.86 1.81
C LEU A 156 -5.70 -10.59 2.99
N PHE A 157 -5.50 -9.89 4.10
CA PHE A 157 -4.99 -10.47 5.34
C PHE A 157 -5.91 -11.58 5.86
N ILE A 158 -7.23 -11.36 5.92
CA ILE A 158 -8.19 -12.37 6.39
C ILE A 158 -8.19 -13.61 5.49
N LEU A 159 -8.18 -13.43 4.17
CA LEU A 159 -8.08 -14.56 3.23
C LEU A 159 -6.77 -15.34 3.44
N SER A 160 -5.65 -14.63 3.61
CA SER A 160 -4.35 -15.24 3.82
C SER A 160 -4.20 -15.91 5.19
N ALA A 161 -4.85 -15.38 6.22
CA ALA A 161 -4.83 -15.97 7.56
C ALA A 161 -5.62 -17.29 7.61
N THR A 162 -6.68 -17.41 6.81
CA THR A 162 -7.57 -18.59 6.79
C THR A 162 -7.15 -19.68 5.79
N LEU A 163 -6.61 -19.29 4.63
CA LEU A 163 -6.27 -20.20 3.53
C LEU A 163 -4.76 -20.22 3.21
N GLY A 164 -3.93 -19.52 3.99
CA GLY A 164 -2.49 -19.44 3.77
C GLY A 164 -2.12 -18.79 2.43
N ILE A 165 -1.06 -19.31 1.79
CA ILE A 165 -0.56 -18.79 0.51
C ILE A 165 -1.59 -18.88 -0.62
N TYR A 166 -2.46 -19.90 -0.58
CA TYR A 166 -3.55 -20.02 -1.55
C TYR A 166 -4.55 -18.87 -1.39
N GLY A 167 -4.89 -18.49 -0.16
CA GLY A 167 -5.71 -17.32 0.15
C GLY A 167 -5.10 -16.01 -0.34
N PHE A 168 -3.78 -15.86 -0.22
CA PHE A 168 -3.06 -14.70 -0.74
C PHE A 168 -3.23 -14.55 -2.26
N PHE A 169 -2.96 -15.61 -3.04
CA PHE A 169 -3.11 -15.54 -4.50
C PHE A 169 -4.56 -15.41 -4.95
N LEU A 170 -5.49 -16.09 -4.29
CA LEU A 170 -6.92 -15.98 -4.57
C LEU A 170 -7.42 -14.56 -4.29
N GLY A 171 -7.06 -14.00 -3.13
CA GLY A 171 -7.38 -12.63 -2.78
C GLY A 171 -6.78 -11.63 -3.77
N LEU A 172 -5.51 -11.81 -4.14
CA LEU A 172 -4.86 -11.00 -5.18
C LEU A 172 -5.65 -11.03 -6.48
N PHE A 173 -6.11 -12.21 -6.92
CA PHE A 173 -6.89 -12.36 -8.14
C PHE A 173 -8.26 -11.66 -8.05
N ILE A 174 -8.96 -11.79 -6.92
CA ILE A 174 -10.22 -11.08 -6.68
C ILE A 174 -10.01 -9.56 -6.74
N VAL A 175 -8.97 -9.06 -6.08
CA VAL A 175 -8.65 -7.62 -6.06
C VAL A 175 -8.35 -7.13 -7.48
N LEU A 176 -7.49 -7.84 -8.23
CA LEU A 176 -7.17 -7.48 -9.62
C LEU A 176 -8.40 -7.51 -10.54
N SER A 177 -9.24 -8.54 -10.42
CA SER A 177 -10.48 -8.66 -11.18
C SER A 177 -11.45 -7.53 -10.85
N HIS A 178 -11.59 -7.18 -9.58
CA HIS A 178 -12.43 -6.06 -9.15
C HIS A 178 -11.91 -4.73 -9.73
N LEU A 179 -10.60 -4.47 -9.62
CA LEU A 179 -9.97 -3.27 -10.19
C LEU A 179 -10.14 -3.18 -11.73
N ALA A 180 -10.11 -4.32 -12.43
CA ALA A 180 -10.35 -4.38 -13.88
C ALA A 180 -11.80 -4.10 -14.28
N SER A 181 -12.76 -4.45 -13.41
CA SER A 181 -14.18 -4.17 -13.65
C SER A 181 -14.57 -2.70 -13.42
N LEU A 182 -13.81 -1.98 -12.60
CA LEU A 182 -14.10 -0.60 -12.24
C LEU A 182 -13.91 0.34 -13.44
N ARG A 183 -14.96 1.12 -13.73
CA ARG A 183 -14.93 2.20 -14.71
C ARG A 183 -15.26 3.52 -14.02
N SER A 184 -14.40 4.53 -14.20
CA SER A 184 -14.57 5.88 -13.67
C SER A 184 -14.85 6.82 -14.84
N CYS A 185 -16.06 7.40 -14.90
CA CYS A 185 -16.50 8.29 -15.98
C CYS A 185 -16.22 7.74 -17.40
N GLY A 186 -16.47 6.44 -17.61
CA GLY A 186 -16.26 5.77 -18.91
C GLY A 186 -14.82 5.35 -19.22
N LEU A 187 -13.85 5.67 -18.35
CA LEU A 187 -12.45 5.23 -18.43
C LEU A 187 -12.20 4.00 -17.52
N PRO A 188 -11.38 3.03 -17.94
CA PRO A 188 -10.98 1.93 -17.05
C PRO A 188 -10.17 2.47 -15.86
N TYR A 189 -10.46 2.00 -14.64
CA TYR A 189 -9.75 2.43 -13.43
C TYR A 189 -8.25 2.07 -13.42
N LEU A 190 -7.88 1.02 -14.16
CA LEU A 190 -6.51 0.54 -14.36
C LEU A 190 -5.81 1.12 -15.60
N ALA A 191 -6.44 2.02 -16.35
CA ALA A 191 -5.82 2.61 -17.53
C ALA A 191 -4.48 3.28 -17.09
N PRO A 192 -3.28 3.04 -17.68
CA PRO A 192 -2.98 2.44 -18.99
C PRO A 192 -2.54 0.99 -18.98
N ILE A 193 -2.63 0.32 -17.83
CA ILE A 193 -2.40 -1.12 -17.77
C ILE A 193 -3.49 -1.83 -18.60
N SER A 194 -4.68 -1.24 -18.73
CA SER A 194 -5.68 -1.65 -19.72
C SER A 194 -5.35 -1.09 -21.12
N PRO A 195 -5.46 -1.87 -22.21
CA PRO A 195 -5.27 -1.40 -23.57
C PRO A 195 -6.08 -0.12 -23.86
N PRO A 196 -5.50 0.89 -24.55
CA PRO A 196 -4.19 0.89 -25.22
C PRO A 196 -2.99 1.18 -24.29
N PHE A 197 -1.93 0.37 -24.43
CA PHE A 197 -0.68 0.44 -23.63
C PHE A 197 0.25 1.62 -23.97
N LYS A 198 -0.06 2.42 -25.01
CA LYS A 198 0.79 3.53 -25.47
C LYS A 198 1.03 4.61 -24.40
N ASP A 199 0.10 4.76 -23.46
CA ASP A 199 0.17 5.76 -22.40
C ASP A 199 0.86 5.26 -21.12
N LEU A 200 1.33 4.00 -21.06
CA LEU A 200 1.93 3.41 -19.86
C LEU A 200 3.21 4.15 -19.43
N ALA A 201 4.08 4.47 -20.39
CA ALA A 201 5.32 5.19 -20.12
C ALA A 201 5.07 6.61 -19.60
N ASN A 202 4.05 7.30 -20.14
CA ASN A 202 3.64 8.65 -19.71
C ASN A 202 2.89 8.65 -18.36
N ALA A 203 2.28 7.53 -17.99
CA ALA A 203 1.60 7.37 -16.71
C ALA A 203 2.59 7.03 -15.58
N LEU A 204 3.55 6.15 -15.85
CA LEU A 204 4.53 5.63 -14.89
C LEU A 204 5.72 6.58 -14.68
N PHE A 205 6.19 7.25 -15.74
CA PHE A 205 7.33 8.16 -15.69
C PHE A 205 6.90 9.57 -16.11
N ARG A 206 7.38 10.60 -15.39
CA ARG A 206 7.13 12.01 -15.79
C ARG A 206 8.17 12.41 -16.83
N LEU A 207 7.86 12.19 -18.11
CA LEU A 207 8.73 12.64 -19.20
C LEU A 207 8.86 14.19 -19.21
N PRO A 208 10.05 14.73 -19.58
CA PRO A 208 10.26 16.17 -19.74
C PRO A 208 9.23 16.81 -20.66
N TRP A 209 8.89 18.07 -20.40
CA TRP A 209 7.88 18.84 -21.15
C TRP A 209 8.00 18.75 -22.69
N PRO A 210 9.18 18.84 -23.32
CA PRO A 210 9.30 18.76 -24.79
C PRO A 210 8.98 17.37 -25.39
N TRP A 211 8.91 16.31 -24.57
CA TRP A 211 8.59 14.95 -25.04
C TRP A 211 7.12 14.58 -24.84
N ARG A 212 6.29 15.54 -24.40
CA ARG A 212 4.88 15.32 -24.04
C ARG A 212 3.92 15.94 -25.07
N ASN A 213 4.18 15.69 -26.35
CA ASN A 213 3.43 16.24 -27.48
C ASN A 213 2.04 15.61 -27.71
N THR A 214 1.84 14.37 -27.27
CA THR A 214 0.62 13.61 -27.53
C THR A 214 -0.31 13.64 -26.32
N ARG A 215 -1.61 13.88 -26.56
CA ARG A 215 -2.65 13.76 -25.53
C ARG A 215 -2.88 12.26 -25.21
N PRO A 216 -3.15 11.89 -23.95
CA PRO A 216 -3.47 10.49 -23.62
C PRO A 216 -4.67 9.99 -24.43
N ASP A 217 -4.50 8.89 -25.16
CA ASP A 217 -5.53 8.26 -26.03
C ASP A 217 -6.77 7.85 -25.22
N MET A 218 -6.59 7.65 -23.92
CA MET A 218 -7.65 7.34 -22.97
C MET A 218 -8.79 8.34 -22.93
N LEU A 219 -8.47 9.63 -23.10
CA LEU A 219 -9.45 10.71 -22.98
C LEU A 219 -10.40 10.77 -24.19
N LYS A 220 -10.23 9.89 -25.19
CA LYS A 220 -11.01 9.85 -26.45
C LYS A 220 -11.20 11.26 -27.03
N THR A 221 -10.14 12.08 -27.00
CA THR A 221 -10.19 13.45 -27.52
C THR A 221 -10.24 13.43 -29.04
N ARG A 222 -11.10 14.27 -29.64
CA ARG A 222 -11.26 14.42 -31.11
C ARG A 222 -9.99 14.87 -31.84
N GLN A 223 -8.98 15.33 -31.09
CA GLN A 223 -7.70 15.85 -31.58
C GLN A 223 -6.59 15.27 -30.69
N GLY A 224 -5.60 14.60 -31.29
CA GLY A 224 -4.56 13.84 -30.59
C GLY A 224 -3.32 14.64 -30.20
N ASP A 225 -3.04 15.75 -30.88
CA ASP A 225 -1.89 16.60 -30.60
C ASP A 225 -2.21 17.68 -29.55
N ARG A 226 -1.24 18.01 -28.70
CA ARG A 226 -1.35 19.15 -27.78
C ARG A 226 -1.17 20.51 -28.45
N HIS A 227 -0.52 20.54 -29.62
CA HIS A 227 -0.08 21.76 -30.30
C HIS A 227 -0.90 22.13 -31.56
N LYS A 228 -1.99 21.41 -31.85
CA LYS A 228 -2.91 21.71 -32.96
C LYS A 228 -4.35 21.65 -32.51
#